data_AF-A0A8J5UTE7-F1
#
_entry.id   AF-A0A8J5UTE7-F1
#
_cell.length_a   1.000
_cell.length_b   1.000
_cell.length_c   1.000
_cell.angle_alpha   90.00
_cell.angle_beta   90.00
_cell.angle_gamma   90.00
#
_symmetry.space_group_name_H-M   'P 1'
#
loop_
_entity.id
_entity.type
_entity.pdbx_description
1 polymer ?
#
loop_
_entity_poly.entity_id
_entity_poly.type
_entity_poly.pdbx_seq_one_letter_code
_entity_poly.pdbx_strand_id
1 'polypeptide(L)'
;MYSHHHHHHHHHHRRRANNFTYVSSCVKYMIFMLNFIFWLFGGLLIGVGIYAFYDKLQTTGTIKVENVYDIVLNISLVMAIAGGVVFIVSFAGCVGALRENTCLLKFFKCCGLSQEGYLDWQKNEYFNCSSPGRESCGVPFSCCINTTDISSGLVNIMCGYQIQTLPSSEASKRIWISGCIEIVRTWAERNLYTIAGIALGIALSQLFVIYLAKTLEGQIEMQRARWRS
;
A
#
# COMPACT_ATOMS: atom_id res chain seq x y z
N MET A 1 10.64 -27.76 -56.08
CA MET A 1 9.38 -28.49 -56.30
C MET A 1 9.00 -29.13 -54.97
N TYR A 2 7.94 -28.58 -54.38
CA TYR A 2 7.02 -29.08 -53.35
C TYR A 2 7.47 -29.92 -52.14
N SER A 3 6.97 -29.41 -51.00
CA SER A 3 6.98 -29.86 -49.61
C SER A 3 5.98 -31.00 -49.30
N HIS A 4 6.00 -31.42 -48.02
CA HIS A 4 4.95 -32.06 -47.19
C HIS A 4 5.12 -33.56 -46.89
N HIS A 5 4.79 -34.11 -45.71
CA HIS A 5 4.17 -33.61 -44.48
C HIS A 5 4.39 -34.68 -43.38
N HIS A 6 4.72 -34.30 -42.14
CA HIS A 6 4.41 -35.12 -40.96
C HIS A 6 3.35 -34.38 -40.13
N HIS A 7 2.21 -35.03 -39.93
CA HIS A 7 1.07 -34.51 -39.17
C HIS A 7 1.32 -34.61 -37.66
N HIS A 8 1.31 -33.46 -36.98
CA HIS A 8 1.19 -33.37 -35.53
C HIS A 8 -0.31 -33.36 -35.14
N HIS A 9 -0.71 -34.29 -34.27
CA HIS A 9 -1.99 -34.21 -33.57
C HIS A 9 -1.90 -33.16 -32.44
N HIS A 10 -2.65 -32.07 -32.57
CA HIS A 10 -2.81 -31.04 -31.54
C HIS A 10 -3.95 -31.41 -30.57
N HIS A 11 -3.63 -31.61 -29.29
CA HIS A 11 -4.61 -31.55 -28.20
C HIS A 11 -4.91 -30.08 -27.84
N HIS A 12 -6.09 -29.59 -28.21
CA HIS A 12 -6.59 -28.29 -27.76
C HIS A 12 -7.15 -28.38 -26.34
N HIS A 13 -6.33 -28.05 -25.32
CA HIS A 13 -6.87 -27.60 -24.04
C HIS A 13 -7.28 -26.12 -24.17
N ARG A 14 -8.58 -25.92 -24.44
CA ARG A 14 -9.26 -24.63 -24.35
C ARG A 14 -9.29 -24.19 -22.88
N ARG A 15 -8.29 -23.41 -22.44
CA ARG A 15 -8.37 -22.70 -21.15
C ARG A 15 -9.11 -21.38 -21.36
N ARG A 16 -10.32 -21.35 -20.81
CA ARG A 16 -11.20 -20.18 -20.65
C ARG A 16 -10.41 -19.08 -19.93
N ALA A 17 -10.10 -17.99 -20.63
CA ALA A 17 -9.52 -16.80 -20.03
C ALA A 17 -10.60 -16.14 -19.15
N ASN A 18 -10.54 -16.38 -17.86
CA ASN A 18 -11.31 -15.61 -16.90
C ASN A 18 -10.68 -14.21 -16.84
N ASN A 19 -11.49 -13.19 -17.11
CA ASN A 19 -11.14 -11.78 -16.97
C ASN A 19 -10.76 -11.48 -15.51
N PHE A 20 -9.48 -11.59 -15.17
CA PHE A 20 -8.94 -11.03 -13.94
C PHE A 20 -8.67 -9.55 -14.19
N THR A 21 -9.52 -8.69 -13.63
CA THR A 21 -9.20 -7.27 -13.45
C THR A 21 -7.95 -7.16 -12.57
N TYR A 22 -6.81 -6.83 -13.19
CA TYR A 22 -5.55 -6.62 -12.47
C TYR A 22 -5.66 -5.34 -11.62
N VAL A 23 -6.02 -5.50 -10.34
CA VAL A 23 -5.98 -4.41 -9.36
C VAL A 23 -4.52 -3.97 -9.20
N SER A 24 -4.24 -2.69 -9.44
CA SER A 24 -2.91 -2.09 -9.37
C SER A 24 -2.23 -2.42 -8.05
N SER A 25 -0.98 -2.89 -8.11
CA SER A 25 -0.22 -3.22 -6.91
C SER A 25 -0.08 -2.02 -5.97
N CYS A 26 -0.07 -0.78 -6.49
CA CYS A 26 -0.11 0.43 -5.67
C CYS A 26 -1.29 0.51 -4.73
N VAL A 27 -2.45 0.19 -5.27
CA VAL A 27 -3.67 0.18 -4.51
C VAL A 27 -3.58 -0.90 -3.42
N LYS A 28 -2.99 -2.07 -3.70
CA LYS A 28 -2.80 -3.15 -2.71
C LYS A 28 -1.91 -2.76 -1.52
N TYR A 29 -0.80 -2.05 -1.74
CA TYR A 29 0.08 -1.62 -0.64
C TYR A 29 -0.45 -0.42 0.12
N MET A 30 -1.12 0.52 -0.56
CA MET A 30 -1.83 1.58 0.14
C MET A 30 -2.94 0.98 1.01
N ILE A 31 -3.66 -0.04 0.52
CA ILE A 31 -4.63 -0.81 1.30
C ILE A 31 -3.95 -1.52 2.48
N PHE A 32 -2.80 -2.16 2.28
CA PHE A 32 -2.05 -2.80 3.38
C PHE A 32 -1.65 -1.79 4.47
N MET A 33 -1.04 -0.67 4.09
CA MET A 33 -0.58 0.35 5.04
C MET A 33 -1.75 1.02 5.77
N LEU A 34 -2.82 1.37 5.05
CA LEU A 34 -4.02 1.95 5.67
C LEU A 34 -4.70 0.95 6.61
N ASN A 35 -4.82 -0.32 6.21
CA ASN A 35 -5.35 -1.37 7.08
C ASN A 35 -4.44 -1.59 8.30
N PHE A 36 -3.11 -1.52 8.16
CA PHE A 36 -2.21 -1.64 9.31
C PHE A 36 -2.36 -0.48 10.30
N ILE A 37 -2.51 0.74 9.81
CA ILE A 37 -2.76 1.93 10.65
C ILE A 37 -4.12 1.81 11.36
N PHE A 38 -5.18 1.43 10.64
CA PHE A 38 -6.50 1.21 11.22
C PHE A 38 -6.53 0.05 12.21
N TRP A 39 -5.72 -0.99 11.98
CA TRP A 39 -5.55 -2.09 12.93
C TRP A 39 -4.95 -1.63 14.26
N LEU A 40 -3.88 -0.82 14.22
CA LEU A 40 -3.29 -0.22 15.42
C LEU A 40 -4.28 0.67 16.15
N PHE A 41 -5.01 1.51 15.41
CA PHE A 41 -6.03 2.39 15.98
C PHE A 41 -7.20 1.60 16.60
N GLY A 42 -7.68 0.54 15.94
CA GLY A 42 -8.70 -0.37 16.48
C GLY A 42 -8.24 -1.04 17.77
N GLY A 43 -6.99 -1.52 17.82
CA GLY A 43 -6.41 -2.09 19.04
C GLY A 43 -6.33 -1.08 20.19
N LEU A 44 -5.96 0.17 19.90
CA LEU A 44 -5.97 1.26 20.88
C LEU A 44 -7.38 1.54 21.41
N LEU A 45 -8.38 1.65 20.53
CA LEU A 45 -9.78 1.87 20.93
C LEU A 45 -10.33 0.73 21.80
N ILE A 46 -9.99 -0.52 21.49
CA ILE A 46 -10.33 -1.68 22.33
C ILE A 46 -9.67 -1.55 23.71
N GLY A 47 -8.37 -1.25 23.75
CA GLY A 47 -7.63 -1.10 25.01
C GLY A 47 -8.21 -0.01 25.90
N VAL A 48 -8.49 1.17 25.33
CA VAL A 48 -9.11 2.30 26.04
C VAL A 48 -10.54 1.95 26.47
N GLY A 49 -11.34 1.31 25.60
CA GLY A 49 -12.71 0.89 25.90
C GLY A 49 -12.78 -0.13 27.04
N ILE A 50 -11.89 -1.13 27.03
CA ILE A 50 -11.79 -2.15 28.09
C ILE A 50 -11.31 -1.53 29.40
N TYR A 51 -10.29 -0.67 29.35
CA TYR A 51 -9.77 0.02 30.54
C TYR A 51 -10.87 0.86 31.20
N ALA A 52 -11.56 1.70 30.42
CA ALA A 52 -12.65 2.55 30.91
C ALA A 52 -13.86 1.72 31.38
N PHE A 53 -14.09 0.55 30.80
CA PHE A 53 -15.13 -0.37 31.25
C PHE A 53 -14.77 -1.02 32.60
N TYR A 54 -13.53 -1.48 32.76
CA TYR A 54 -13.04 -2.07 34.00
C TYR A 54 -13.04 -1.07 35.16
N ASP A 55 -12.63 0.16 34.89
CA ASP A 55 -12.68 1.26 35.85
C ASP A 55 -14.12 1.53 36.30
N LYS A 56 -15.06 1.73 35.36
CA LYS A 56 -16.49 1.90 35.67
C LYS A 56 -17.08 0.74 36.48
N LEU A 57 -16.66 -0.49 36.18
CA LEU A 57 -17.10 -1.69 36.87
C LEU A 57 -16.68 -1.68 38.35
N GLN A 58 -15.42 -1.30 38.62
CA GLN A 58 -14.89 -1.20 39.98
C GLN A 58 -15.52 -0.04 40.77
N THR A 59 -15.79 1.11 40.14
CA THR A 59 -16.33 2.28 40.85
C THR A 59 -17.82 2.19 41.15
N THR A 60 -18.61 1.61 40.25
CA THR A 60 -20.09 1.67 40.32
C THR A 60 -20.71 0.33 40.77
N GLY A 61 -19.95 -0.76 40.73
CA GLY A 61 -20.37 -2.10 41.19
C GLY A 61 -21.58 -2.71 40.46
N THR A 62 -22.18 -2.00 39.50
CA THR A 62 -23.39 -2.39 38.80
C THR A 62 -23.32 -1.96 37.35
N ILE A 63 -23.49 -2.93 36.45
CA ILE A 63 -23.72 -2.66 35.03
C ILE A 63 -25.23 -2.53 34.84
N LYS A 64 -25.74 -1.30 34.75
CA LYS A 64 -27.13 -1.08 34.33
C LYS A 64 -27.21 -1.34 32.84
N VAL A 65 -27.51 -2.60 32.48
CA VAL A 65 -27.79 -3.02 31.10
C VAL A 65 -29.24 -3.49 31.06
N GLU A 66 -30.17 -2.58 31.30
CA GLU A 66 -31.60 -2.93 31.25
C GLU A 66 -32.11 -2.88 29.81
N ASN A 67 -31.52 -2.01 28.98
CA ASN A 67 -31.95 -1.80 27.60
C ASN A 67 -30.80 -1.73 26.60
N VAL A 68 -31.10 -1.98 25.31
CA VAL A 68 -30.14 -1.80 24.20
C VAL A 68 -29.63 -0.36 24.11
N TYR A 69 -30.44 0.62 24.52
CA TYR A 69 -30.04 2.03 24.63
C TYR A 69 -28.92 2.26 25.66
N ASP A 70 -28.87 1.50 26.76
CA ASP A 70 -27.77 1.64 27.73
C ASP A 70 -26.45 1.17 27.14
N ILE A 71 -26.46 0.14 26.29
CA ILE A 71 -25.27 -0.35 25.61
C ILE A 71 -24.74 0.72 24.63
N VAL A 72 -25.64 1.33 23.87
CA VAL A 72 -25.30 2.35 22.86
C VAL A 72 -24.92 3.70 23.49
N LEU A 73 -25.45 4.05 24.67
CA LEU A 73 -25.09 5.27 25.40
C LEU A 73 -23.79 5.13 26.20
N ASN A 74 -23.33 3.90 26.44
CA ASN A 74 -22.09 3.66 27.17
C ASN A 74 -20.87 3.80 26.25
N ILE A 75 -20.23 4.97 26.32
CA ILE A 75 -19.06 5.32 25.50
C ILE A 75 -17.94 4.27 25.53
N SER A 76 -17.67 3.65 26.69
CA SER A 76 -16.64 2.61 26.85
C SER A 76 -16.97 1.34 26.06
N LEU A 77 -18.25 0.93 26.06
CA LEU A 77 -18.72 -0.25 25.31
C LEU A 77 -18.75 0.05 23.81
N VAL A 78 -19.22 1.23 23.42
CA VAL A 78 -19.22 1.66 22.01
C VAL A 78 -17.79 1.71 21.45
N MET A 79 -16.82 2.25 22.20
CA MET A 79 -15.42 2.27 21.77
C MET A 79 -14.82 0.87 21.67
N ALA A 80 -15.14 -0.03 22.60
CA ALA A 80 -14.67 -1.42 22.55
C ALA A 80 -15.26 -2.19 21.35
N ILE A 81 -16.56 -2.03 21.07
CA ILE A 81 -17.24 -2.71 19.95
C ILE A 81 -16.75 -2.13 18.62
N ALA A 82 -16.75 -0.80 18.47
CA ALA A 82 -16.29 -0.15 17.25
C ALA A 82 -14.80 -0.45 16.98
N GLY A 83 -13.96 -0.41 18.01
CA GLY A 83 -12.55 -0.81 17.93
C GLY A 83 -12.39 -2.26 17.50
N GLY A 84 -13.21 -3.17 18.03
CA GLY A 84 -13.26 -4.59 17.65
C GLY A 84 -13.56 -4.81 16.17
N VAL A 85 -14.58 -4.13 15.65
CA VAL A 85 -14.96 -4.21 14.22
C VAL A 85 -13.84 -3.67 13.33
N VAL A 86 -13.27 -2.50 13.66
CA VAL A 86 -12.17 -1.90 12.91
C VAL A 86 -10.94 -2.82 12.93
N PHE A 87 -10.61 -3.42 14.07
CA PHE A 87 -9.48 -4.34 14.22
C PHE A 87 -9.63 -5.58 13.33
N ILE A 88 -10.81 -6.23 13.33
CA ILE A 88 -11.05 -7.46 12.56
C ILE A 88 -11.05 -7.19 11.06
N VAL A 89 -11.76 -6.16 10.59
CA VAL A 89 -11.83 -5.81 9.17
C VAL A 89 -10.44 -5.44 8.64
N SER A 90 -9.68 -4.66 9.42
CA SER A 90 -8.33 -4.26 9.06
C SER A 90 -7.35 -5.43 9.06
N PHE A 91 -7.44 -6.34 10.03
CA PHE A 91 -6.62 -7.56 10.07
C PHE A 91 -6.88 -8.46 8.86
N ALA A 92 -8.15 -8.69 8.50
CA ALA A 92 -8.52 -9.44 7.30
C ALA A 92 -8.00 -8.77 6.01
N GLY A 93 -8.07 -7.44 5.93
CA GLY A 93 -7.52 -6.66 4.83
C GLY A 93 -5.99 -6.73 4.73
N CYS A 94 -5.28 -6.75 5.86
CA CYS A 94 -3.82 -6.94 5.91
C CYS A 94 -3.42 -8.35 5.46
N VAL A 95 -4.08 -9.39 5.97
CA VAL A 95 -3.80 -10.78 5.58
C VAL A 95 -4.12 -11.03 4.10
N GLY A 96 -5.20 -10.41 3.59
CA GLY A 96 -5.55 -10.44 2.17
C GLY A 96 -4.49 -9.78 1.28
N ALA A 97 -3.88 -8.68 1.73
CA ALA A 97 -2.85 -7.96 0.98
C ALA A 97 -1.44 -8.61 1.07
N LEU A 98 -1.09 -9.23 2.21
CA LEU A 98 0.22 -9.87 2.43
C LEU A 98 0.43 -11.18 1.67
N ARG A 99 -0.63 -11.80 1.15
CA ARG A 99 -0.56 -13.01 0.32
C ARG A 99 0.09 -12.79 -1.06
N GLU A 100 0.43 -11.55 -1.44
CA GLU A 100 1.12 -11.20 -2.71
C GLU A 100 2.48 -10.53 -2.46
N ASN A 101 3.50 -11.34 -2.17
CA ASN A 101 4.87 -10.88 -1.93
C ASN A 101 5.71 -10.80 -3.23
N THR A 102 5.55 -9.73 -4.03
CA THR A 102 6.43 -9.49 -5.19
C THR A 102 6.65 -7.99 -5.54
N CYS A 103 5.95 -7.02 -4.96
CA CYS A 103 5.90 -5.67 -5.56
C CYS A 103 6.76 -4.57 -4.95
N LEU A 104 7.46 -4.78 -3.83
CA LEU A 104 8.39 -3.77 -3.30
C LEU A 104 9.53 -3.46 -4.31
N LEU A 105 9.75 -4.35 -5.29
CA LEU A 105 10.70 -4.19 -6.40
C LEU A 105 10.11 -3.73 -7.75
N LYS A 106 8.78 -3.60 -7.92
CA LYS A 106 8.14 -3.36 -9.24
C LYS A 106 7.39 -2.04 -9.39
N PHE A 107 7.37 -1.24 -8.34
CA PHE A 107 6.32 -0.24 -8.20
C PHE A 107 6.45 0.95 -9.14
N PHE A 108 7.68 1.33 -9.44
CA PHE A 108 7.91 2.33 -10.45
C PHE A 108 8.66 1.62 -11.56
N LYS A 109 7.95 1.44 -12.67
CA LYS A 109 8.45 1.03 -13.97
C LYS A 109 9.38 2.13 -14.53
N CYS A 110 10.39 2.48 -13.75
CA CYS A 110 11.37 3.52 -13.98
C CYS A 110 12.77 2.95 -13.76
N CYS A 111 13.74 3.67 -14.28
CA CYS A 111 15.14 3.53 -13.94
C CYS A 111 15.70 4.93 -13.76
N GLY A 112 16.40 5.17 -12.65
CA GLY A 112 16.87 6.51 -12.29
C GLY A 112 15.78 7.41 -11.71
N LEU A 113 16.18 8.58 -11.21
CA LEU A 113 15.35 9.44 -10.38
C LEU A 113 14.75 10.61 -11.18
N SER A 114 15.59 11.31 -11.94
CA SER A 114 15.35 12.56 -12.64
C SER A 114 14.70 12.33 -14.02
N GLN A 115 14.47 13.42 -14.76
CA GLN A 115 13.90 13.35 -16.12
C GLN A 115 14.81 12.64 -17.12
N GLU A 116 16.11 12.55 -16.84
CA GLU A 116 17.10 11.81 -17.65
C GLU A 116 16.93 10.29 -17.53
N GLY A 117 16.12 9.83 -16.57
CA GLY A 117 15.79 8.43 -16.38
C GLY A 117 17.03 7.57 -16.17
N TYR A 118 17.18 6.52 -16.99
CA TYR A 118 18.25 5.54 -16.82
C TYR A 118 19.67 6.11 -16.97
N LEU A 119 19.83 7.32 -17.53
CA LEU A 119 21.12 8.00 -17.66
C LEU A 119 21.60 8.62 -16.35
N ASP A 120 20.76 8.74 -15.33
CA ASP A 120 21.19 9.20 -14.00
C ASP A 120 22.33 8.35 -13.42
N TRP A 121 22.40 7.09 -13.83
CA TRP A 121 23.43 6.15 -13.42
C TRP A 121 24.83 6.51 -13.93
N GLN A 122 24.95 7.41 -14.92
CA GLN A 122 26.25 7.94 -15.35
C GLN A 122 26.95 8.73 -14.22
N LYS A 123 26.19 9.29 -13.28
CA LYS A 123 26.73 10.03 -12.13
C LYS A 123 27.24 9.11 -11.02
N ASN A 124 26.94 7.81 -11.08
CA ASN A 124 27.31 6.84 -10.06
C ASN A 124 28.70 6.25 -10.33
N GLU A 125 29.54 6.13 -9.30
CA GLU A 125 30.92 5.65 -9.41
C GLU A 125 31.05 4.25 -10.06
N TYR A 126 30.10 3.35 -9.83
CA TYR A 126 30.14 1.99 -10.40
C TYR A 126 29.57 1.88 -11.82
N PHE A 127 28.58 2.71 -12.17
CA PHE A 127 27.83 2.62 -13.42
C PHE A 127 28.26 3.67 -14.44
N ASN A 128 29.11 4.60 -14.03
CA ASN A 128 29.74 5.56 -14.92
C ASN A 128 30.53 4.81 -16.01
N CYS A 129 30.31 5.23 -17.25
CA CYS A 129 30.98 4.68 -18.43
C CYS A 129 32.52 4.82 -18.42
N SER A 130 33.05 5.81 -17.68
CA SER A 130 34.49 6.00 -17.55
C SER A 130 35.12 5.12 -16.46
N SER A 131 34.30 4.40 -15.68
CA SER A 131 34.81 3.56 -14.61
C SER A 131 35.43 2.27 -15.15
N PRO A 132 36.53 1.78 -14.56
CA PRO A 132 37.18 0.53 -14.99
C PRO A 132 36.40 -0.73 -14.58
N GLY A 133 35.30 -0.57 -13.85
CA GLY A 133 34.48 -1.66 -13.33
C GLY A 133 33.67 -2.38 -14.42
N ARG A 134 33.36 -3.65 -14.17
CA ARG A 134 32.52 -4.47 -15.04
C ARG A 134 31.13 -3.85 -15.24
N GLU A 135 30.57 -3.22 -14.22
CA GLU A 135 29.24 -2.59 -14.28
C GLU A 135 29.20 -1.21 -14.98
N SER A 136 30.32 -0.77 -15.58
CA SER A 136 30.39 0.50 -16.32
C SER A 136 29.39 0.54 -17.48
N CYS A 137 28.83 1.73 -17.72
CA CYS A 137 27.72 1.94 -18.65
C CYS A 137 26.47 1.08 -18.38
N GLY A 138 26.34 0.50 -17.18
CA GLY A 138 25.24 -0.35 -16.79
C GLY A 138 24.16 0.37 -15.99
N VAL A 139 23.12 -0.36 -15.59
CA VAL A 139 22.13 0.06 -14.59
C VAL A 139 21.84 -1.09 -13.64
N PRO A 140 21.34 -0.83 -12.41
CA PRO A 140 20.98 -1.90 -11.49
C PRO A 140 19.87 -2.80 -12.01
N PHE A 141 19.81 -4.04 -11.49
CA PHE A 141 18.82 -5.04 -11.88
C PHE A 141 17.36 -4.58 -11.65
N SER A 142 17.12 -3.64 -10.73
CA SER A 142 15.80 -3.08 -10.45
C SER A 142 15.20 -2.33 -11.64
N CYS A 143 16.03 -1.90 -12.60
CA CYS A 143 15.58 -1.25 -13.83
C CYS A 143 15.00 -2.23 -14.86
N CYS A 144 15.14 -3.55 -14.68
CA CYS A 144 14.82 -4.53 -15.71
C CYS A 144 13.33 -4.86 -15.78
N ILE A 145 12.79 -4.94 -17.00
CA ILE A 145 11.34 -5.11 -17.25
C ILE A 145 10.90 -6.55 -16.95
N ASN A 146 11.67 -7.53 -17.41
CA ASN A 146 11.35 -8.95 -17.26
C ASN A 146 12.60 -9.73 -16.87
N THR A 147 12.80 -9.92 -15.57
CA THR A 147 13.94 -10.70 -15.06
C THR A 147 13.74 -12.22 -15.22
N THR A 148 12.54 -12.66 -15.64
CA THR A 148 12.21 -14.06 -15.92
C THR A 148 11.91 -14.23 -17.40
N ASP A 149 12.94 -14.44 -18.21
CA ASP A 149 12.74 -14.79 -19.61
C ASP A 149 12.47 -16.29 -19.79
N ILE A 150 11.46 -16.55 -20.63
CA ILE A 150 10.56 -17.70 -20.65
C ILE A 150 11.18 -18.91 -21.38
N SER A 151 12.42 -19.31 -21.05
CA SER A 151 12.99 -20.55 -21.63
C SER A 151 13.84 -21.41 -20.70
N SER A 152 14.22 -20.95 -19.51
CA SER A 152 15.13 -21.74 -18.66
C SER A 152 14.96 -21.60 -17.15
N GLY A 153 14.00 -20.79 -16.66
CA GLY A 153 13.81 -20.59 -15.21
C GLY A 153 14.98 -19.87 -14.52
N LEU A 154 15.91 -19.28 -15.29
CA LEU A 154 17.07 -18.55 -14.78
C LEU A 154 16.79 -17.03 -14.78
N VAL A 155 17.06 -16.36 -13.67
CA VAL A 155 16.92 -14.91 -13.54
C VAL A 155 18.04 -14.22 -14.33
N ASN A 156 17.71 -13.41 -15.35
CA ASN A 156 18.72 -12.63 -16.08
C ASN A 156 19.12 -11.40 -15.27
N ILE A 157 20.11 -11.56 -14.40
CA ILE A 157 20.68 -10.47 -13.58
C ILE A 157 21.55 -9.50 -14.40
N MET A 158 21.88 -9.82 -15.67
CA MET A 158 22.76 -9.00 -16.53
C MET A 158 21.99 -8.11 -17.52
N CYS A 159 20.66 -8.00 -17.38
CA CYS A 159 19.80 -7.17 -18.23
C CYS A 159 20.19 -5.68 -18.31
N GLY A 160 20.83 -5.15 -17.27
CA GLY A 160 21.29 -3.76 -17.20
C GLY A 160 22.70 -3.52 -17.73
N TYR A 161 23.45 -4.55 -18.12
CA TYR A 161 24.85 -4.42 -18.53
C TYR A 161 25.00 -3.65 -19.85
N GLN A 162 25.90 -2.66 -19.88
CA GLN A 162 26.17 -1.80 -21.05
C GLN A 162 24.93 -1.12 -21.65
N ILE A 163 23.84 -1.01 -20.91
CA ILE A 163 22.59 -0.49 -21.45
C ILE A 163 22.68 0.99 -21.85
N GLN A 164 23.57 1.75 -21.21
CA GLN A 164 23.78 3.18 -21.48
C GLN A 164 24.44 3.44 -22.85
N THR A 165 25.05 2.43 -23.49
CA THR A 165 25.65 2.58 -24.83
C THR A 165 24.65 2.29 -25.95
N LEU A 166 23.49 1.71 -25.63
CA LEU A 166 22.47 1.38 -26.60
C LEU A 166 21.55 2.58 -26.88
N PRO A 167 20.99 2.69 -28.09
CA PRO A 167 19.96 3.68 -28.36
C PRO A 167 18.71 3.41 -27.51
N SER A 168 17.99 4.46 -27.13
CA SER A 168 16.84 4.35 -26.21
C SER A 168 15.75 3.38 -26.70
N SER A 169 15.61 3.19 -28.02
CA SER A 169 14.67 2.23 -28.63
C SER A 169 15.04 0.75 -28.41
N GLU A 170 16.32 0.47 -28.21
CA GLU A 170 16.84 -0.87 -27.90
C GLU A 170 16.82 -1.08 -26.38
N ALA A 171 17.20 -0.05 -25.62
CA ALA A 171 17.21 -0.06 -24.16
C ALA A 171 15.80 -0.28 -23.57
N SER A 172 14.77 0.35 -24.14
CA SER A 172 13.37 0.23 -23.67
C SER A 172 12.79 -1.19 -23.80
N LYS A 173 13.44 -2.09 -24.54
CA LYS A 173 13.03 -3.50 -24.65
C LYS A 173 13.50 -4.32 -23.46
N ARG A 174 14.57 -3.89 -22.78
CA ARG A 174 15.24 -4.62 -21.69
C ARG A 174 14.99 -3.99 -20.32
N ILE A 175 14.98 -2.65 -20.27
CA ILE A 175 14.84 -1.87 -19.04
C ILE A 175 13.76 -0.79 -19.15
N TRP A 176 13.28 -0.34 -18.01
CA TRP A 176 12.54 0.90 -17.91
C TRP A 176 13.48 2.07 -18.17
N ILE A 177 13.15 2.96 -19.10
CA ILE A 177 14.02 4.11 -19.44
C ILE A 177 13.61 5.41 -18.75
N SER A 178 12.37 5.50 -18.27
CA SER A 178 11.81 6.72 -17.66
C SER A 178 12.28 6.88 -16.22
N GLY A 179 12.45 8.12 -15.76
CA GLY A 179 12.74 8.41 -14.36
C GLY A 179 11.54 8.29 -13.43
N CYS A 180 11.80 7.96 -12.17
CA CYS A 180 10.74 7.71 -11.21
C CYS A 180 9.96 8.97 -10.83
N ILE A 181 10.61 10.14 -10.72
CA ILE A 181 9.93 11.40 -10.39
C ILE A 181 8.90 11.77 -11.45
N GLU A 182 9.21 11.56 -12.72
CA GLU A 182 8.29 11.90 -13.82
C GLU A 182 7.02 11.02 -13.77
N ILE A 183 7.18 9.72 -13.46
CA ILE A 183 6.05 8.80 -13.28
C ILE A 183 5.22 9.18 -12.05
N VAL A 184 5.86 9.50 -10.94
CA VAL A 184 5.17 9.91 -9.70
C VAL A 184 4.42 11.22 -9.92
N ARG A 185 5.05 12.20 -10.56
CA ARG A 185 4.46 13.50 -10.85
C ARG A 185 3.24 13.37 -11.75
N THR A 186 3.37 12.69 -12.88
CA THR A 186 2.26 12.50 -13.83
C THR A 186 1.12 11.69 -13.21
N TRP A 187 1.42 10.71 -12.34
CA TRP A 187 0.41 10.01 -11.56
C TRP A 187 -0.29 10.95 -10.55
N ALA A 188 0.48 11.77 -9.82
CA ALA A 188 -0.05 12.68 -8.82
C ALA A 188 -0.93 13.76 -9.44
N GLU A 189 -0.53 14.35 -10.57
CA GLU A 189 -1.32 15.33 -11.32
C GLU A 189 -2.65 14.73 -11.80
N ARG A 190 -2.65 13.47 -12.27
CA ARG A 190 -3.88 12.77 -12.69
C ARG A 190 -4.81 12.41 -11.53
N ASN A 191 -4.25 12.09 -10.37
CA ASN A 191 -5.02 11.64 -9.20
C ASN A 191 -5.20 12.75 -8.14
N LEU A 192 -4.86 14.00 -8.49
CA LEU A 192 -4.84 15.12 -7.56
C LEU A 192 -6.17 15.29 -6.81
N TYR A 193 -7.29 15.19 -7.53
CA TYR A 193 -8.62 15.30 -6.94
C TYR A 193 -8.92 14.18 -5.94
N THR A 194 -8.51 12.95 -6.24
CA THR A 194 -8.68 11.81 -5.34
C THR A 194 -7.82 11.98 -4.08
N ILE A 195 -6.57 12.41 -4.23
CA ILE A 195 -5.65 12.68 -3.12
C ILE A 195 -6.20 13.81 -2.24
N ALA A 196 -6.65 14.91 -2.86
CA ALA A 196 -7.25 16.04 -2.17
C ALA A 196 -8.52 15.62 -1.40
N GLY A 197 -9.37 14.78 -2.00
CA GLY A 197 -10.56 14.24 -1.36
C GLY A 197 -10.26 13.39 -0.12
N ILE A 198 -9.25 12.52 -0.20
CA ILE A 198 -8.79 11.70 0.95
C ILE A 198 -8.23 12.62 2.05
N ALA A 199 -7.36 13.57 1.69
CA ALA A 199 -6.79 14.52 2.65
C ALA A 199 -7.87 15.34 3.36
N LEU A 200 -8.88 15.81 2.61
CA LEU A 200 -10.01 16.55 3.15
C LEU A 200 -10.87 15.67 4.07
N GLY A 201 -11.16 14.43 3.68
CA GLY A 201 -11.89 13.48 4.53
C GLY A 201 -11.17 13.20 5.85
N ILE A 202 -9.84 13.04 5.80
CA ILE A 202 -9.01 12.88 7.00
C ILE A 202 -9.09 14.15 7.87
N ALA A 203 -8.95 15.34 7.29
CA ALA A 203 -9.04 16.59 8.03
C ALA A 203 -10.41 16.77 8.70
N LEU A 204 -11.50 16.49 7.99
CA LEU A 204 -12.87 16.60 8.54
C LEU A 204 -13.13 15.59 9.65
N SER A 205 -12.66 14.35 9.49
CA SER A 205 -12.77 13.34 10.55
C SER A 205 -11.95 13.70 11.80
N GLN A 206 -10.75 14.26 11.63
CA GLN A 206 -9.94 14.79 12.74
C GLN A 206 -10.64 15.95 13.46
N LEU A 207 -11.25 16.89 12.73
CA LEU A 207 -12.01 18.00 13.31
C LEU A 207 -13.22 17.51 14.10
N PHE A 208 -13.92 16.49 13.62
CA PHE A 208 -15.03 15.88 14.33
C PHE A 208 -14.60 15.21 15.64
N VAL A 209 -13.47 14.49 15.63
CA VAL A 209 -12.89 13.89 16.84
C VAL A 209 -12.50 14.96 17.87
N ILE A 210 -11.89 16.06 17.43
CA ILE A 210 -11.53 17.19 18.30
C ILE A 210 -12.79 17.82 18.91
N TYR A 211 -13.84 18.03 18.12
CA TYR A 211 -15.11 18.58 18.60
C TYR A 211 -15.74 17.69 19.69
N LEU A 212 -15.77 16.37 19.47
CA LEU A 212 -16.30 15.43 20.47
C LEU A 212 -15.45 15.42 21.74
N ALA A 213 -14.12 15.44 21.62
CA ALA A 213 -13.22 15.51 22.77
C ALA A 213 -13.46 16.78 23.61
N LYS A 214 -13.65 17.94 22.95
CA LYS A 214 -13.96 19.21 23.62
C LYS A 214 -15.34 19.24 24.25
N THR A 215 -16.32 18.64 23.60
CA THR A 215 -17.67 18.49 24.17
C THR A 215 -17.64 17.61 25.43
N LEU A 216 -16.87 16.52 25.38
CA LEU A 216 -16.68 15.62 26.52
C LEU A 216 -15.97 16.31 27.69
N GLU A 217 -14.93 17.11 27.42
CA GLU A 217 -14.24 17.93 28.42
C GLU A 217 -15.21 18.87 29.14
N GLY A 218 -16.04 19.62 28.39
CA GLY A 218 -17.06 20.50 28.98
C GLY A 218 -18.10 19.73 29.82
N GLN A 219 -18.48 18.51 29.41
CA GLN A 219 -19.36 17.67 30.21
C GLN A 219 -18.72 17.21 31.53
N ILE A 220 -17.43 16.86 31.52
CA ILE A 220 -16.69 16.48 32.73
C ILE A 220 -16.59 17.67 33.69
N GLU A 221 -16.30 18.88 33.19
CA GLU A 221 -16.24 20.09 34.01
C GLU A 221 -17.57 20.43 34.69
N MET A 222 -18.68 20.33 33.94
CA MET A 222 -20.03 20.55 34.47
C MET A 222 -20.42 19.51 35.52
N GLN A 223 -20.04 18.24 35.33
CA GLN A 223 -20.24 17.21 36.35
C GLN A 223 -19.43 17.57 37.60
N ARG A 224 -18.13 17.88 37.46
CA ARG A 224 -17.24 18.24 38.57
C ARG A 224 -17.67 19.49 39.35
N ALA A 225 -18.36 20.44 38.72
CA ALA A 225 -18.96 21.59 39.40
C ALA A 225 -20.13 21.19 40.31
N ARG A 226 -20.98 20.26 39.87
CA ARG A 226 -22.10 19.72 40.66
C ARG A 226 -21.66 18.93 41.90
N TRP A 227 -20.49 18.29 41.87
CA TRP A 227 -19.93 17.59 43.04
C TRP A 227 -19.31 18.54 44.09
N ARG A 228 -19.07 19.80 43.74
CA ARG A 228 -18.42 20.80 44.62
C ARG A 228 -19.41 21.75 45.30
N SER A 229 -20.69 21.72 44.91
CA SER A 229 -21.81 22.40 45.55
C SER A 229 -22.53 21.48 46.52
#